data_AF-A0A1D2WWS6-F1
#
_entry.id   AF-A0A1D2WWS6-F1
#
_cell.length_a   1.000
_cell.length_b   1.000
_cell.length_c   1.000
_cell.angle_alpha   90.00
_cell.angle_beta   90.00
_cell.angle_gamma   90.00
#
_symmetry.space_group_name_H-M   'P 1'
#
loop_
_entity.id
_entity.type
_entity.pdbx_description
1 polymer ?
#
loop_
_entity_poly.entity_id
_entity_poly.type
_entity_poly.pdbx_seq_one_letter_code
_entity_poly.pdbx_strand_id
1 'polypeptide(L)' 'MAFTGITLFSHILPVIFGFFGVLLIIAGTLDENKYKFVVGTILFVLAAVLPYIILRFLLL' A
#
# COMPACT_ATOMS: atom_id res chain seq x y z
N MET A 1 -1.88 0.19 -24.26
CA MET A 1 -2.66 0.20 -23.00
C MET A 1 -2.05 -0.67 -21.89
N ALA A 2 -1.19 -1.67 -22.16
CA ALA A 2 -0.53 -2.45 -21.11
C ALA A 2 0.49 -1.66 -20.25
N PHE A 3 1.27 -0.76 -20.87
CA PHE A 3 2.28 0.04 -20.15
C PHE A 3 1.72 0.92 -19.03
N THR A 4 0.51 1.47 -19.22
CA THR A 4 -0.17 2.34 -18.25
C THR A 4 -0.67 1.57 -17.03
N GLY A 5 -1.13 0.32 -17.23
CA GLY A 5 -1.55 -0.54 -16.13
C GLY A 5 -0.37 -0.95 -15.24
N ILE A 6 0.76 -1.28 -15.86
CA ILE A 6 1.96 -1.70 -15.14
C ILE A 6 2.47 -0.58 -14.22
N THR A 7 2.58 0.66 -14.71
CA THR A 7 3.04 1.80 -13.89
C THR A 7 2.06 2.15 -12.77
N LEU A 8 0.75 2.04 -13.01
CA LEU A 8 -0.26 2.28 -11.97
C LEU A 8 -0.11 1.31 -10.80
N PHE A 9 0.02 0.01 -11.07
CA PHE A 9 0.09 -1.02 -10.02
C PHE A 9 1.47 -1.20 -9.38
N SER A 10 2.55 -0.84 -10.08
CA SER A 10 3.91 -0.98 -9.55
C SER A 10 4.46 0.26 -8.85
N HIS A 11 3.98 1.46 -9.22
CA HIS A 11 4.54 2.71 -8.70
C HIS A 11 3.49 3.60 -8.02
N ILE A 12 2.36 3.88 -8.68
CA ILE A 12 1.40 4.89 -8.18
C ILE A 12 0.62 4.38 -6.96
N LEU A 13 -0.07 3.25 -7.08
CA LEU A 13 -0.85 2.66 -6.00
C LEU A 13 0.00 2.29 -4.77
N PRO A 14 1.18 1.66 -4.92
CA PRO A 14 2.05 1.35 -3.78
C PRO A 14 2.53 2.58 -3.03
N VAL A 15 2.88 3.65 -3.75
CA VAL A 15 3.33 4.89 -3.11
C VAL A 15 2.19 5.54 -2.32
N ILE A 16 0.98 5.59 -2.89
CA ILE A 16 -0.19 6.15 -2.19
C ILE A 16 -0.51 5.32 -0.94
N PHE A 17 -0.61 3.99 -1.07
CA PHE A 17 -0.92 3.12 0.06
C PHE A 17 0.17 3.12 1.12
N GLY A 18 1.44 3.15 0.71
CA GLY A 18 2.57 3.27 1.63
C GLY A 18 2.53 4.59 2.39
N PHE A 19 2.30 5.70 1.69
CA PHE A 19 2.22 7.03 2.31
C PHE A 19 1.08 7.13 3.33
N PHE A 20 -0.15 6.77 2.93
CA PHE A 20 -1.29 6.79 3.84
C PHE A 20 -1.20 5.74 4.95
N GLY A 21 -0.57 4.58 4.68
CA GLY A 21 -0.29 3.56 5.68
C GLY A 21 0.61 4.10 6.79
N VAL A 22 1.72 4.75 6.43
CA VAL A 22 2.62 5.38 7.41
C VAL A 22 1.91 6.49 8.19
N LEU A 23 1.14 7.35 7.52
CA LEU A 23 0.36 8.39 8.21
C LEU A 23 -0.62 7.80 9.23
N LEU A 24 -1.30 6.70 8.90
CA LEU A 24 -2.21 6.00 9.82
C LEU A 24 -1.49 5.33 10.98
N ILE A 25 -0.30 4.77 10.75
CA ILE A 25 0.55 4.22 11.81
C ILE A 25 0.93 5.33 12.79
N ILE A 26 1.41 6.47 12.28
CA ILE A 26 1.79 7.63 13.10
C ILE A 26 0.58 8.15 13.87
N ALA A 27 -0.54 8.41 13.19
CA ALA A 27 -1.76 8.90 13.82
C ALA A 27 -2.31 7.91 14.86
N GLY A 28 -2.29 6.61 14.57
CA GLY A 28 -2.71 5.58 15.51
C GLY A 28 -1.80 5.46 16.73
N THR A 29 -0.50 5.72 16.56
CA THR A 29 0.45 5.73 17.67
C THR A 29 0.26 6.97 18.54
N LEU A 30 0.06 8.14 17.92
CA LEU A 30 -0.14 9.41 18.61
C LEU A 30 -1.45 9.45 19.39
N ASP A 31 -2.53 8.93 18.81
CA ASP A 31 -3.86 8.90 19.43
C ASP A 31 -4.06 7.70 20.39
N GLU A 32 -3.02 6.90 20.65
CA GLU A 32 -3.10 5.59 21.33
C GLU A 32 -4.19 4.65 20.75
N ASN A 33 -4.57 4.90 19.50
CA ASN A 33 -5.65 4.21 18.81
C ASN A 33 -5.09 2.99 18.07
N LYS A 34 -5.15 1.85 18.76
CA LYS A 34 -4.70 0.56 18.23
C LYS A 34 -5.36 0.18 16.89
N TYR A 35 -6.61 0.59 16.67
CA TYR A 35 -7.31 0.29 15.41
C TYR A 35 -6.66 1.02 14.23
N LYS A 36 -6.43 2.34 14.36
CA LYS A 36 -5.75 3.13 13.32
C LYS A 36 -4.34 2.63 13.06
N PHE A 37 -3.61 2.26 14.12
CA PHE A 37 -2.27 1.69 14.01
C PHE A 37 -2.29 0.39 13.19
N VAL A 38 -3.14 -0.57 13.56
CA VAL A 38 -3.24 -1.86 12.87
C VAL A 38 -3.68 -1.70 11.42
N VAL A 39 -4.67 -0.84 11.14
CA VAL A 39 -5.12 -0.56 9.77
C VAL A 39 -3.98 0.05 8.94
N GLY A 40 -3.24 1.00 9.50
CA GLY A 40 -2.07 1.59 8.85
C GLY A 40 -0.98 0.56 8.55
N THR A 41 -0.68 -0.33 9.51
CA THR A 41 0.30 -1.41 9.32
C THR A 41 -0.13 -2.38 8.22
N ILE A 42 -1.40 -2.82 8.21
CA ILE A 42 -1.92 -3.71 7.17
C ILE A 42 -1.84 -3.01 5.80
N LEU A 43 -2.26 -1.74 5.72
CA LEU A 43 -2.23 -0.96 4.48
C LEU A 43 -0.80 -0.79 3.95
N PHE A 44 0.16 -0.55 4.84
CA PHE A 44 1.58 -0.44 4.49
C PHE A 44 2.17 -1.75 3.97
N VAL A 45 1.86 -2.88 4.62
CA VAL A 45 2.28 -4.21 4.15
C VAL A 45 1.65 -4.53 2.80
N LEU A 46 0.36 -4.24 2.63
CA LEU A 46 -0.32 -4.40 1.35
C LEU A 46 0.34 -3.54 0.27
N ALA A 47 0.71 -2.29 0.56
CA ALA A 47 1.42 -1.45 -0.40
C ALA A 47 2.71 -2.10 -0.94
N ALA A 48 3.45 -2.79 -0.07
CA ALA A 48 4.67 -3.51 -0.46
C ALA A 48 4.38 -4.80 -1.24
N VAL A 49 3.33 -5.54 -0.89
CA VAL A 49 3.07 -6.89 -1.45
C VAL A 49 2.22 -6.83 -2.74
N LEU A 50 1.31 -5.86 -2.85
CA LEU A 50 0.34 -5.75 -3.95
C LEU A 50 0.98 -5.74 -5.36
N PRO A 51 2.11 -5.04 -5.60
CA PRO A 51 2.76 -5.05 -6.91
C PRO A 51 3.18 -6.44 -7.33
N TYR A 52 3.78 -7.21 -6.42
CA TYR A 52 4.30 -8.54 -6.73
C TYR A 52 3.19 -9.54 -7.04
N ILE A 53 2.05 -9.41 -6.37
CA ILE A 53 0.88 -10.25 -6.67
C ILE A 53 0.31 -9.87 -8.03
N ILE A 54 -0.04 -8.59 -8.23
CA ILE A 54 -0.76 -8.15 -9.43
C ILE A 54 0.11 -8.21 -10.69
N LEU A 55 1.36 -7.73 -10.63
CA LEU A 55 2.25 -7.78 -11.80
C LEU A 55 2.56 -9.22 -12.19
N ARG A 56 2.66 -10.15 -11.24
CA ARG A 56 2.88 -11.57 -11.56
C ARG A 56 1.71 -12.16 -12.35
N PHE A 57 0.47 -11.84 -12.01
CA PHE A 57 -0.70 -12.27 -12.80
C PHE A 57 -0.82 -11.56 -14.15
N LEU A 58 -0.35 -10.31 -14.26
CA LEU A 58 -0.42 -9.54 -15.52
C LEU A 58 0.67 -9.93 -16.53
N LEU A 59 1.82 -10.40 -16.04
CA LEU A 59 2.99 -10.78 -16.84
C LEU A 59 3.10 -12.30 -17.11
N LEU A 60 2.22 -13.11 -16.51
CA LEU A 60 2.04 -14.55 -16.80
C LEU A 60 1.08 -14.73 -17.98
#